data_AF-A0A4Q2SA11-F1
#
_entry.id   AF-A0A4Q2SA11-F1
#
_cell.length_a   1.000
_cell.length_b   1.000
_cell.length_c   1.000
_cell.angle_alpha   90.00
_cell.angle_beta   90.00
_cell.angle_gamma   90.00
#
_symmetry.space_group_name_H-M   'P 1'
#
loop_
_entity.id
_entity.type
_entity.pdbx_description
1 polymer ?
#
loop_
_entity_poly.entity_id
_entity_poly.type
_entity_poly.pdbx_seq_one_letter_code
_entity_poly.pdbx_strand_id
1 'polypeptide(L)'
;MTGSTGTSEEPIDSVREVPTRSVATYARLWQLETWLRQMVYIELCAAFGRHWTQEVAGQPRGSLTADLRLTHMPTPDASPISYVTFGSLCRTIGNHWDLFSVYLPPRDLWEAKLSEVAQIRNRVAHFRLGHFDDLTRLLQFMRDLDDGFWRFCTSYNDAYPVLPPSKDPVTKRFQHLDQFPYVRVNSQSWAKVGVADPDAMFSMSIGVLQRPWQTSKQSGRSSGQPGLLYDVTIVGRDNHRFNYARLLEDTKRLHGDVVHICIDSFGSSVRFTIPAILGARVVNHTIQAFVDRIPNSLHRSHGSDQTDAVERLAGEWPEYVLGPEDPLVFLEPQMVGSFFSA
;
A
#
# COMPACT_ATOMS: atom_id res chain seq x y z
N MET A 1 46.57 -10.13 -13.03
CA MET A 1 45.73 -9.90 -11.84
C MET A 1 44.42 -9.29 -12.33
N THR A 2 43.43 -10.14 -12.56
CA THR A 2 42.08 -9.74 -12.98
C THR A 2 41.14 -10.47 -12.05
N GLY A 3 40.66 -9.77 -11.02
CA GLY A 3 39.68 -10.27 -10.07
C GLY A 3 38.30 -10.20 -10.70
N SER A 4 37.66 -11.36 -10.82
CA SER A 4 36.23 -11.50 -11.12
C SER A 4 35.46 -11.31 -9.82
N THR A 5 34.63 -10.28 -9.75
CA THR A 5 33.60 -10.12 -8.71
C THR A 5 32.45 -11.05 -9.03
N GLY A 6 32.43 -12.22 -8.39
CA GLY A 6 31.27 -13.10 -8.37
C GLY A 6 30.15 -12.45 -7.57
N THR A 7 29.04 -12.17 -8.24
CA THR A 7 27.73 -11.98 -7.63
C THR A 7 27.34 -13.27 -6.92
N SER A 8 27.29 -13.26 -5.59
CA SER A 8 26.70 -14.33 -4.80
C SER A 8 25.18 -14.19 -4.85
N GLU A 9 24.57 -14.61 -5.97
CA GLU A 9 23.16 -14.99 -5.95
C GLU A 9 23.08 -16.29 -5.15
N GLU A 10 22.37 -16.27 -4.01
CA GLU A 10 22.06 -17.51 -3.30
C GLU A 10 21.33 -18.44 -4.26
N PRO A 11 21.83 -19.66 -4.52
CA PRO A 11 21.16 -20.57 -5.42
C PRO A 11 19.85 -21.00 -4.77
N ILE A 12 18.74 -20.87 -5.51
CA ILE A 12 17.58 -21.72 -5.27
C ILE A 12 18.11 -23.15 -5.35
N ASP A 13 18.22 -23.82 -4.20
CA ASP A 13 18.65 -25.21 -4.12
C ASP A 13 17.89 -25.99 -5.18
N SER A 14 18.60 -26.54 -6.16
CA SER A 14 17.97 -27.20 -7.30
C SER A 14 17.25 -28.45 -6.79
N VAL A 15 15.95 -28.35 -6.53
CA VAL A 15 15.12 -29.50 -6.14
C VAL A 15 15.01 -30.40 -7.37
N ARG A 16 15.66 -31.57 -7.35
CA ARG A 16 15.83 -32.45 -8.52
C ARG A 16 14.50 -32.84 -9.16
N GLU A 17 13.44 -32.91 -8.37
CA GLU A 17 12.12 -33.38 -8.75
C GLU A 17 11.22 -32.28 -9.36
N VAL A 18 11.60 -31.01 -9.24
CA VAL A 18 10.77 -29.88 -9.69
C VAL A 18 11.46 -29.15 -10.85
N PRO A 19 10.85 -29.12 -12.05
CA PRO A 19 11.40 -28.35 -13.16
C PRO A 19 11.55 -26.86 -12.79
N THR A 20 12.71 -26.27 -13.04
CA THR A 20 13.00 -24.84 -12.76
C THR A 20 11.93 -23.90 -13.33
N ARG A 21 11.43 -24.21 -14.54
CA ARG A 21 10.34 -23.46 -15.19
C ARG A 21 9.04 -23.44 -14.37
N SER A 22 8.73 -24.52 -13.66
CA SER A 22 7.53 -24.61 -12.83
C SER A 22 7.66 -23.72 -11.61
N VAL A 23 8.85 -23.69 -10.99
CA VAL A 23 9.16 -22.77 -9.87
C VAL A 23 9.09 -21.33 -10.34
N ALA A 24 9.70 -21.00 -11.48
CA ALA A 24 9.65 -19.65 -12.05
C ALA A 24 8.21 -19.22 -12.38
N THR A 25 7.41 -20.12 -12.98
CA THR A 25 5.99 -19.84 -13.28
C THR A 25 5.20 -19.62 -12.00
N TYR A 26 5.42 -20.45 -10.98
CA TYR A 26 4.80 -20.28 -9.67
C TYR A 26 5.16 -18.93 -9.04
N ALA A 27 6.44 -18.56 -9.03
CA ALA A 27 6.90 -17.30 -8.46
C ALA A 27 6.28 -16.08 -9.16
N ARG A 28 6.15 -16.11 -10.50
CA ARG A 28 5.50 -15.02 -11.26
C ARG A 28 3.98 -14.98 -11.04
N LEU A 29 3.33 -16.13 -10.90
CA LEU A 29 1.91 -16.17 -10.51
C LEU A 29 1.71 -15.60 -9.11
N TRP A 30 2.58 -15.97 -8.17
CA TRP A 30 2.55 -15.42 -6.81
C TRP A 30 2.71 -13.89 -6.81
N GLN A 31 3.69 -13.39 -7.58
CA GLN A 31 3.90 -11.94 -7.75
C GLN A 31 2.65 -11.26 -8.30
N LEU A 32 2.07 -11.79 -9.39
CA LEU A 32 0.85 -11.25 -9.98
C LEU A 32 -0.33 -11.25 -8.99
N GLU A 33 -0.56 -12.38 -8.30
CA GLU A 33 -1.65 -12.49 -7.32
C GLU A 33 -1.46 -11.50 -6.15
N THR A 34 -0.23 -11.33 -5.66
CA THR A 34 0.10 -10.38 -4.59
C THR A 34 -0.23 -8.95 -5.00
N TRP A 35 0.20 -8.54 -6.19
CA TRP A 35 -0.08 -7.21 -6.71
C TRP A 35 -1.56 -6.97 -6.97
N LEU A 36 -2.29 -7.97 -7.50
CA LEU A 36 -3.74 -7.87 -7.68
C LEU A 36 -4.49 -7.75 -6.35
N ARG A 37 -4.06 -8.47 -5.29
CA ARG A 37 -4.63 -8.31 -3.94
C ARG A 37 -4.45 -6.91 -3.43
N GLN A 38 -3.24 -6.37 -3.58
CA GLN A 38 -2.90 -5.03 -3.11
C GLN A 38 -3.72 -3.96 -3.82
N MET A 39 -3.88 -4.08 -5.14
CA MET A 39 -4.75 -3.21 -5.93
C MET A 39 -6.21 -3.30 -5.48
N VAL A 40 -6.75 -4.51 -5.37
CA VAL A 40 -8.14 -4.72 -4.92
C VAL A 40 -8.35 -4.14 -3.51
N TYR A 41 -7.42 -4.39 -2.59
CA TYR A 41 -7.50 -3.89 -1.22
C TYR A 41 -7.57 -2.36 -1.18
N ILE A 42 -6.61 -1.67 -1.81
CA ILE A 42 -6.55 -0.20 -1.79
C ILE A 42 -7.78 0.41 -2.45
N GLU A 43 -8.17 -0.07 -3.64
CA GLU A 43 -9.27 0.54 -4.38
C GLU A 43 -10.62 0.32 -3.68
N LEU A 44 -10.85 -0.86 -3.10
CA LEU A 44 -12.06 -1.11 -2.32
C LEU A 44 -12.06 -0.32 -0.99
N CYS A 45 -10.92 -0.20 -0.31
CA CYS A 45 -10.81 0.66 0.88
C CYS A 45 -11.12 2.12 0.57
N ALA A 46 -10.58 2.64 -0.54
CA ALA A 46 -10.83 4.01 -0.97
C ALA A 46 -12.30 4.25 -1.37
N ALA A 47 -12.95 3.26 -1.99
CA ALA A 47 -14.34 3.37 -2.43
C ALA A 47 -15.36 3.15 -1.29
N PHE A 48 -15.12 2.19 -0.40
CA PHE A 48 -16.12 1.66 0.54
C PHE A 48 -15.74 1.78 2.02
N GLY A 49 -14.52 2.24 2.34
CA GLY A 49 -14.05 2.39 3.73
C GLY A 49 -14.15 1.05 4.49
N ARG A 50 -14.69 1.08 5.71
CA ARG A 50 -14.84 -0.12 6.59
C ARG A 50 -15.62 -1.27 5.95
N HIS A 51 -16.42 -0.99 4.93
CA HIS A 51 -17.28 -1.99 4.29
C HIS A 51 -16.60 -2.70 3.11
N TRP A 52 -15.34 -2.38 2.79
CA TRP A 52 -14.62 -2.93 1.63
C TRP A 52 -14.64 -4.48 1.56
N THR A 53 -14.58 -5.17 2.71
CA THR A 53 -14.60 -6.64 2.77
C THR A 53 -15.90 -7.25 2.28
N GLN A 54 -17.00 -6.49 2.30
CA GLN A 54 -18.32 -6.93 1.84
C GLN A 54 -18.38 -6.99 0.30
N GLU A 55 -17.52 -6.21 -0.35
CA GLU A 55 -17.44 -6.06 -1.80
C GLU A 55 -16.56 -7.12 -2.48
N VAL A 56 -15.82 -7.89 -1.67
CA VAL A 56 -14.97 -8.99 -2.15
C VAL A 56 -15.81 -10.23 -2.48
N ALA A 57 -15.67 -10.72 -3.70
CA ALA A 57 -16.40 -11.90 -4.17
C ALA A 57 -15.94 -13.19 -3.44
N GLY A 58 -16.91 -14.02 -3.02
CA GLY A 58 -16.64 -15.35 -2.45
C GLY A 58 -15.99 -15.31 -1.07
N GLN A 59 -16.67 -14.65 -0.12
CA GLN A 59 -16.17 -14.32 1.22
C GLN A 59 -15.35 -15.45 1.89
N PRO A 60 -14.14 -15.15 2.40
CA PRO A 60 -13.20 -16.15 2.93
C PRO A 60 -13.51 -16.62 4.36
N ARG A 61 -14.74 -16.43 4.85
CA ARG A 61 -15.09 -16.60 6.28
C ARG A 61 -14.71 -17.98 6.85
N GLY A 62 -14.70 -19.02 6.02
CA GLY A 62 -14.34 -20.38 6.43
C GLY A 62 -12.83 -20.59 6.65
N SER A 63 -11.98 -20.11 5.74
CA SER A 63 -10.53 -20.34 5.79
C SER A 63 -9.84 -19.45 6.82
N LEU A 64 -10.21 -18.17 6.92
CA LEU A 64 -9.67 -17.25 7.92
C LEU A 64 -9.94 -17.75 9.35
N THR A 65 -11.18 -18.22 9.61
CA THR A 65 -11.55 -18.73 10.94
C THR A 65 -10.86 -20.06 11.27
N ALA A 66 -10.50 -20.85 10.26
CA ALA A 66 -9.74 -22.09 10.44
C ALA A 66 -8.27 -21.81 10.75
N ASP A 67 -7.66 -20.86 10.03
CA ASP A 67 -6.25 -20.53 10.17
C ASP A 67 -5.94 -19.75 11.45
N LEU A 68 -6.84 -18.87 11.90
CA LEU A 68 -6.73 -18.23 13.22
C LEU A 68 -6.72 -19.25 14.39
N ARG A 69 -7.14 -20.50 14.17
CA ARG A 69 -7.05 -21.58 15.17
C ARG A 69 -5.72 -22.32 15.14
N LEU A 70 -4.91 -22.14 14.09
CA LEU A 70 -3.62 -22.80 13.92
C LEU A 70 -2.52 -22.00 14.63
N THR A 71 -2.20 -22.39 15.86
CA THR A 71 -1.21 -21.71 16.71
C THR A 71 0.24 -21.82 16.23
N HIS A 72 0.51 -22.57 15.15
CA HIS A 72 1.85 -22.82 14.62
C HIS A 72 2.21 -21.92 13.43
N MET A 73 1.25 -21.16 12.90
CA MET A 73 1.56 -20.22 11.82
C MET A 73 2.21 -18.95 12.41
N PRO A 74 3.42 -18.57 11.95
CA PRO A 74 4.20 -17.48 12.54
C PRO A 74 3.52 -16.11 12.38
N THR A 75 2.74 -15.93 11.32
CA THR A 75 1.96 -14.72 11.04
C THR A 75 0.59 -15.15 10.51
N PRO A 76 -0.41 -15.39 11.39
CA PRO A 76 -1.77 -15.61 10.91
C PRO A 76 -2.25 -14.30 10.25
N ASP A 77 -2.40 -14.32 8.93
CA ASP A 77 -3.06 -13.23 8.22
C ASP A 77 -4.48 -13.06 8.82
N ALA A 78 -4.75 -11.91 9.41
CA ALA A 78 -6.05 -11.45 9.87
C ALA A 78 -6.90 -10.83 8.73
N SER A 79 -6.29 -10.44 7.60
CA SER A 79 -6.98 -9.75 6.52
C SER A 79 -7.71 -10.74 5.63
N PRO A 80 -9.01 -10.51 5.38
CA PRO A 80 -9.76 -11.32 4.43
C PRO A 80 -9.11 -11.37 3.05
N ILE A 81 -8.39 -10.33 2.61
CA ILE A 81 -7.83 -10.28 1.24
C ILE A 81 -6.78 -11.36 0.99
N SER A 82 -6.00 -11.75 2.00
CA SER A 82 -4.96 -12.79 1.89
C SER A 82 -5.55 -14.16 1.53
N TYR A 83 -6.80 -14.41 1.95
CA TYR A 83 -7.51 -15.68 1.73
C TYR A 83 -8.34 -15.75 0.45
N VAL A 84 -8.46 -14.64 -0.28
CA VAL A 84 -9.29 -14.60 -1.48
C VAL A 84 -8.68 -15.49 -2.55
N THR A 85 -9.42 -16.39 -3.19
CA THR A 85 -8.84 -17.17 -4.30
C THR A 85 -8.58 -16.29 -5.52
N PHE A 86 -7.64 -16.65 -6.40
CA PHE A 86 -7.41 -15.95 -7.67
C PHE A 86 -8.71 -15.72 -8.47
N GLY A 87 -9.56 -16.75 -8.58
CA GLY A 87 -10.85 -16.63 -9.25
C GLY A 87 -11.80 -15.64 -8.57
N SER A 88 -11.78 -15.55 -7.24
CA SER A 88 -12.53 -14.55 -6.50
C SER A 88 -11.97 -13.13 -6.69
N LEU A 89 -10.64 -12.95 -6.77
CA LEU A 89 -10.04 -11.65 -7.11
C LEU A 89 -10.50 -11.20 -8.50
N CYS A 90 -10.43 -12.08 -9.50
CA CYS A 90 -10.88 -11.79 -10.86
C CYS A 90 -12.36 -11.39 -10.91
N ARG A 91 -13.23 -12.10 -10.18
CA ARG A 91 -14.65 -11.74 -10.05
C ARG A 91 -14.85 -10.39 -9.35
N THR A 92 -14.07 -10.10 -8.30
CA THR A 92 -14.14 -8.83 -7.58
C THR A 92 -13.80 -7.66 -8.51
N ILE A 93 -12.71 -7.80 -9.28
CA ILE A 93 -12.32 -6.82 -10.30
C ILE A 93 -13.42 -6.66 -11.36
N GLY A 94 -13.98 -7.76 -11.85
CA GLY A 94 -15.06 -7.72 -12.85
C GLY A 94 -16.37 -7.10 -12.35
N ASN A 95 -16.71 -7.27 -11.07
CA ASN A 95 -17.89 -6.67 -10.43
C ASN A 95 -17.74 -5.17 -10.22
N HIS A 96 -16.51 -4.70 -9.99
CA HIS A 96 -16.17 -3.30 -9.70
C HIS A 96 -15.29 -2.70 -10.79
N TRP A 97 -15.57 -3.05 -12.05
CA TRP A 97 -14.69 -2.74 -13.19
C TRP A 97 -14.31 -1.26 -13.29
N ASP A 98 -15.23 -0.36 -12.97
CA ASP A 98 -15.00 1.09 -13.04
C ASP A 98 -13.86 1.57 -12.11
N LEU A 99 -13.57 0.85 -11.02
CA LEU A 99 -12.45 1.15 -10.14
C LEU A 99 -11.10 0.73 -10.75
N PHE A 100 -11.10 -0.26 -11.64
CA PHE A 100 -9.89 -0.92 -12.13
C PHE A 100 -9.59 -0.63 -13.61
N SER A 101 -10.58 -0.19 -14.39
CA SER A 101 -10.46 0.04 -15.83
C SER A 101 -9.41 1.09 -16.20
N VAL A 102 -9.00 1.90 -15.23
CA VAL A 102 -7.96 2.93 -15.37
C VAL A 102 -6.53 2.36 -15.30
N TYR A 103 -6.38 1.15 -14.77
CA TYR A 103 -5.11 0.43 -14.63
C TYR A 103 -5.00 -0.78 -15.56
N LEU A 104 -6.12 -1.45 -15.81
CA LEU A 104 -6.13 -2.73 -16.53
C LEU A 104 -6.41 -2.56 -18.03
N PRO A 105 -6.01 -3.53 -18.87
CA PRO A 105 -6.41 -3.58 -20.27
C PRO A 105 -7.93 -3.51 -20.44
N PRO A 106 -8.42 -3.18 -21.66
CA PRO A 106 -9.84 -3.27 -21.99
C PRO A 106 -10.47 -4.58 -21.52
N ARG A 107 -11.71 -4.51 -21.02
CA ARG A 107 -12.36 -5.59 -20.27
C ARG A 107 -12.37 -6.93 -21.01
N ASP A 108 -12.66 -6.90 -22.29
CA ASP A 108 -12.68 -8.07 -23.17
C ASP A 108 -11.29 -8.72 -23.30
N LEU A 109 -10.25 -7.91 -23.49
CA LEU A 109 -8.87 -8.39 -23.52
C LEU A 109 -8.43 -8.92 -22.16
N TRP A 110 -8.78 -8.22 -21.09
CA TRP A 110 -8.53 -8.64 -19.71
C TRP A 110 -9.16 -10.00 -19.40
N GLU A 111 -10.45 -10.18 -19.69
CA GLU A 111 -11.17 -11.44 -19.46
C GLU A 111 -10.57 -12.59 -20.28
N ALA A 112 -10.21 -12.34 -21.55
CA ALA A 112 -9.57 -13.35 -22.40
C ALA A 112 -8.19 -13.78 -21.85
N LYS A 113 -7.34 -12.82 -21.48
CA LYS A 113 -6.00 -13.08 -20.92
C LYS A 113 -6.07 -13.77 -19.56
N LEU A 114 -7.00 -13.36 -18.69
CA LEU A 114 -7.21 -14.00 -17.40
C LEU A 114 -7.65 -15.46 -17.54
N SER A 115 -8.48 -15.79 -18.54
CA SER A 115 -8.88 -17.18 -18.81
C SER A 115 -7.67 -18.06 -19.12
N GLU A 116 -6.71 -17.55 -19.90
CA GLU A 116 -5.44 -18.23 -20.18
C GLU A 116 -4.58 -18.38 -18.91
N VAL A 117 -4.39 -17.29 -18.15
CA VAL A 117 -3.61 -17.31 -16.90
C VAL A 117 -4.22 -18.24 -15.86
N ALA A 118 -5.55 -18.30 -15.75
CA ALA A 118 -6.24 -19.21 -14.86
C ALA A 118 -5.93 -20.68 -15.18
N GLN A 119 -5.80 -21.04 -16.47
CA GLN A 119 -5.38 -22.38 -16.86
C GLN A 119 -3.93 -22.68 -16.47
N ILE A 120 -3.02 -21.72 -16.67
CA ILE A 120 -1.61 -21.83 -16.23
C ILE A 120 -1.55 -22.05 -14.72
N ARG A 121 -2.24 -21.20 -13.96
CA ARG A 121 -2.33 -21.27 -12.50
C ARG A 121 -2.88 -22.60 -12.02
N ASN A 122 -3.93 -23.11 -12.66
CA ASN A 122 -4.51 -24.42 -12.31
C ASN A 122 -3.53 -25.58 -12.57
N ARG A 123 -2.73 -25.54 -13.64
CA ARG A 123 -1.68 -26.55 -13.88
C ARG A 123 -0.64 -26.55 -12.77
N VAL A 124 -0.13 -25.35 -12.42
CA VAL A 124 0.87 -25.18 -11.36
C VAL A 124 0.32 -25.65 -10.00
N ALA A 125 -0.90 -25.25 -9.64
CA ALA A 125 -1.52 -25.62 -8.36
C ALA A 125 -1.83 -27.13 -8.23
N HIS A 126 -1.99 -27.84 -9.34
CA HIS A 126 -2.20 -29.29 -9.36
C HIS A 126 -0.92 -30.09 -9.67
N PHE A 127 0.26 -29.46 -9.56
CA PHE A 127 1.55 -30.09 -9.81
C PHE A 127 1.64 -30.77 -11.18
N ARG A 128 0.91 -30.24 -12.17
CA ARG A 128 0.93 -30.77 -13.55
C ARG A 128 2.07 -30.12 -14.31
N LEU A 129 2.68 -30.88 -15.22
CA LEU A 129 3.61 -30.34 -16.20
C LEU A 129 2.88 -29.28 -17.04
N GLY A 130 3.34 -28.03 -16.93
CA GLY A 130 2.85 -26.90 -17.73
C GLY A 130 3.20 -27.03 -19.22
N HIS A 131 2.53 -26.24 -20.04
CA HIS A 131 2.95 -26.04 -21.43
C HIS A 131 4.33 -25.36 -21.45
N PHE A 132 5.15 -25.62 -22.47
CA PHE A 132 6.48 -25.03 -22.56
C PHE A 132 6.45 -23.49 -22.57
N ASP A 133 5.41 -22.92 -23.16
CA ASP A 133 5.21 -21.46 -23.28
C ASP A 133 4.49 -20.80 -22.08
N ASP A 134 4.11 -21.54 -21.05
CA ASP A 134 3.29 -21.01 -19.94
C ASP A 134 3.97 -19.80 -19.27
N LEU A 135 5.27 -19.89 -19.00
CA LEU A 135 6.04 -18.79 -18.42
C LEU A 135 6.07 -17.57 -19.35
N THR A 136 6.33 -17.78 -20.64
CA THR A 136 6.41 -16.70 -21.63
C THR A 136 5.08 -15.96 -21.77
N ARG A 137 3.96 -16.69 -21.80
CA ARG A 137 2.61 -16.10 -21.88
C ARG A 137 2.27 -15.30 -20.63
N LEU A 138 2.63 -15.82 -19.46
CA LEU A 138 2.44 -15.12 -18.19
C LEU A 138 3.27 -13.83 -18.14
N LEU A 139 4.55 -13.89 -18.52
CA LEU A 139 5.41 -12.71 -18.57
C LEU A 139 4.89 -11.67 -19.56
N GLN A 140 4.42 -12.09 -20.74
CA GLN A 140 3.80 -11.17 -21.68
C GLN A 140 2.57 -10.49 -21.09
N PHE A 141 1.70 -11.23 -20.41
CA PHE A 141 0.57 -10.64 -19.73
C PHE A 141 0.99 -9.66 -18.63
N MET A 142 1.99 -9.99 -17.83
CA MET A 142 2.50 -9.09 -16.79
C MET A 142 3.09 -7.81 -17.38
N ARG A 143 3.78 -7.87 -18.55
CA ARG A 143 4.19 -6.67 -19.30
C ARG A 143 3.01 -5.82 -19.71
N ASP A 144 1.94 -6.44 -20.20
CA ASP A 144 0.72 -5.73 -20.60
C ASP A 144 0.05 -5.02 -19.41
N LEU A 145 0.37 -5.40 -18.16
CA LEU A 145 -0.11 -4.78 -16.93
C LEU A 145 0.87 -3.77 -16.30
N ASP A 146 2.11 -3.68 -16.79
CA ASP A 146 3.21 -2.97 -16.12
C ASP A 146 2.88 -1.49 -15.90
N ASP A 147 2.45 -0.78 -16.95
CA ASP A 147 2.01 0.62 -16.88
C ASP A 147 0.83 0.82 -15.91
N GLY A 148 -0.06 -0.18 -15.85
CA GLY A 148 -1.21 -0.19 -14.95
C GLY A 148 -0.80 -0.22 -13.48
N PHE A 149 0.11 -1.13 -13.13
CA PHE A 149 0.67 -1.22 -11.78
C PHE A 149 1.57 -0.03 -11.43
N TRP A 150 2.30 0.49 -12.42
CA TRP A 150 3.07 1.73 -12.27
C TRP A 150 2.17 2.90 -11.88
N ARG A 151 1.10 3.13 -12.65
CA ARG A 151 0.11 4.16 -12.36
C ARG A 151 -0.57 3.93 -11.01
N PHE A 152 -0.90 2.69 -10.67
CA PHE A 152 -1.51 2.34 -9.39
C PHE A 152 -0.62 2.74 -8.22
N CYS A 153 0.66 2.38 -8.26
CA CYS A 153 1.59 2.65 -7.15
C CYS A 153 1.96 4.13 -7.06
N THR A 154 2.32 4.75 -8.18
CA THR A 154 2.69 6.18 -8.19
C THR A 154 1.54 7.09 -7.78
N SER A 155 0.29 6.76 -8.15
CA SER A 155 -0.88 7.50 -7.67
C SER A 155 -1.13 7.36 -6.17
N TYR A 156 -0.54 6.36 -5.51
CA TYR A 156 -0.56 6.21 -4.05
C TYR A 156 0.49 7.09 -3.35
N ASN A 157 1.41 7.70 -4.10
CA ASN A 157 2.44 8.62 -3.62
C ASN A 157 2.29 10.05 -4.14
N ASP A 158 1.22 10.35 -4.89
CA ASP A 158 0.93 11.66 -5.49
C ASP A 158 -0.05 12.47 -4.62
N ALA A 159 0.32 12.69 -3.35
CA ALA A 159 -0.52 13.44 -2.42
C ALA A 159 -0.47 14.95 -2.72
N TYR A 160 -1.63 15.57 -2.86
CA TYR A 160 -1.74 17.02 -3.03
C TYR A 160 -2.23 17.69 -1.74
N PRO A 161 -1.84 18.95 -1.49
CA PRO A 161 -2.32 19.69 -0.32
C PRO A 161 -3.79 20.11 -0.49
N VAL A 162 -4.54 20.10 0.61
CA VAL A 162 -5.89 20.66 0.63
C VAL A 162 -5.83 22.17 0.80
N LEU A 163 -6.16 22.91 -0.26
CA LEU A 163 -6.01 24.36 -0.30
C LEU A 163 -7.34 25.10 -0.51
N PRO A 164 -7.65 26.14 0.29
CA PRO A 164 -7.04 26.45 1.58
C PRO A 164 -7.33 25.36 2.64
N PRO A 165 -6.42 25.13 3.61
CA PRO A 165 -6.64 24.15 4.69
C PRO A 165 -7.93 24.40 5.48
N SER A 166 -8.36 25.66 5.60
CA SER A 166 -9.57 26.03 6.32
C SER A 166 -10.89 25.51 5.72
N LYS A 167 -10.89 25.05 4.46
CA LYS A 167 -12.09 24.53 3.79
C LYS A 167 -12.42 23.08 4.14
N ASP A 168 -11.42 22.30 4.54
CA ASP A 168 -11.62 20.90 4.91
C ASP A 168 -11.58 20.73 6.43
N PRO A 169 -12.57 20.07 7.04
CA PRO A 169 -12.69 19.97 8.49
C PRO A 169 -11.56 19.17 9.14
N VAL A 170 -10.89 18.28 8.40
CA VAL A 170 -9.79 17.47 8.92
C VAL A 170 -8.52 18.31 8.93
N THR A 171 -8.13 18.88 7.78
CA THR A 171 -6.90 19.68 7.69
C THR A 171 -6.96 20.92 8.57
N LYS A 172 -8.11 21.60 8.65
CA LYS A 172 -8.33 22.72 9.58
C LYS A 172 -8.04 22.37 11.04
N ARG A 173 -8.45 21.18 11.49
CA ARG A 173 -8.31 20.77 12.90
C ARG A 173 -6.85 20.64 13.31
N PHE A 174 -6.03 20.10 12.43
CA PHE A 174 -4.64 19.74 12.74
C PHE A 174 -3.61 20.71 12.19
N GLN A 175 -4.04 21.82 11.57
CA GLN A 175 -3.14 22.82 11.00
C GLN A 175 -2.10 23.36 12.00
N HIS A 176 -2.44 23.41 13.30
CA HIS A 176 -1.53 23.86 14.35
C HIS A 176 -0.34 22.92 14.62
N LEU A 177 -0.38 21.68 14.10
CA LEU A 177 0.72 20.71 14.22
C LEU A 177 1.65 20.73 12.99
N ASP A 178 1.28 21.45 11.93
CA ASP A 178 2.12 21.66 10.77
C ASP A 178 3.07 22.83 11.03
N GLN A 179 4.37 22.55 11.12
CA GLN A 179 5.40 23.56 11.36
C GLN A 179 5.68 24.40 10.11
N PHE A 180 5.25 23.94 8.93
CA PHE A 180 5.46 24.60 7.65
C PHE A 180 4.17 24.61 6.82
N PRO A 181 3.09 25.23 7.33
CA PRO A 181 1.78 25.18 6.70
C PRO A 181 1.78 25.92 5.36
N TYR A 182 0.85 25.54 4.48
CA TYR A 182 0.58 26.29 3.27
C TYR A 182 -0.07 27.64 3.57
N VAL A 183 0.59 28.72 3.16
CA VAL A 183 0.11 30.10 3.24
C VAL A 183 -0.09 30.65 1.83
N ARG A 184 -1.15 31.43 1.65
CA ARG A 184 -1.46 32.07 0.37
C ARG A 184 -0.47 33.19 0.13
N VAL A 185 0.32 33.10 -0.94
CA VAL A 185 1.31 34.12 -1.31
C VAL A 185 0.67 35.21 -2.16
N ASN A 186 -0.23 34.81 -3.08
CA ASN A 186 -1.01 35.76 -3.89
C ASN A 186 -2.37 35.17 -4.31
N SER A 187 -3.06 35.81 -5.25
CA SER A 187 -4.39 35.39 -5.69
C SER A 187 -4.43 33.95 -6.25
N GLN A 188 -3.31 33.42 -6.77
CA GLN A 188 -3.22 32.15 -7.49
C GLN A 188 -2.18 31.16 -6.93
N SER A 189 -1.32 31.56 -5.99
CA SER A 189 -0.26 30.69 -5.47
C SER A 189 -0.26 30.53 -3.95
N TRP A 190 0.23 29.36 -3.54
CA TRP A 190 0.43 28.96 -2.16
C TRP A 190 1.86 28.46 -1.99
N ALA A 191 2.45 28.71 -0.83
CA ALA A 191 3.78 28.21 -0.48
C ALA A 191 3.77 27.70 0.96
N LYS A 192 4.64 26.74 1.26
CA LYS A 192 4.91 26.34 2.66
C LYS A 192 5.74 27.43 3.31
N VAL A 193 5.20 28.04 4.36
CA VAL A 193 5.85 29.12 5.11
C VAL A 193 5.63 28.87 6.59
N GLY A 194 6.70 28.76 7.35
CA GLY A 194 6.62 28.57 8.79
C GLY A 194 7.99 28.70 9.45
N VAL A 195 7.96 28.96 10.75
CA VAL A 195 9.13 28.88 11.62
C VAL A 195 8.87 27.73 12.57
N ALA A 196 9.75 26.75 12.51
CA ALA A 196 9.61 25.53 13.26
C ALA A 196 9.88 25.83 14.75
N ASP A 197 8.91 25.54 15.62
CA ASP A 197 9.06 25.68 17.07
C ASP A 197 10.24 24.81 17.55
N PRO A 198 11.28 25.35 18.19
CA PRO A 198 12.42 24.58 18.68
C PRO A 198 12.05 23.50 19.71
N ASP A 199 10.93 23.66 20.41
CA ASP A 199 10.48 22.70 21.42
C ASP A 199 9.54 21.62 20.85
N ALA A 200 9.11 21.75 19.59
CA ALA A 200 8.23 20.79 18.97
C ALA A 200 8.95 19.48 18.63
N MET A 201 8.51 18.38 19.27
CA MET A 201 9.08 17.04 19.06
C MET A 201 8.82 16.47 17.66
N PHE A 202 7.77 16.94 16.98
CA PHE A 202 7.39 16.47 15.65
C PHE A 202 6.69 17.57 14.84
N SER A 203 6.55 17.34 13.54
CA SER A 203 5.66 18.09 12.64
C SER A 203 4.71 17.13 11.96
N MET A 204 3.49 17.58 11.67
CA MET A 204 2.52 16.78 10.93
C MET A 204 1.99 17.54 9.72
N SER A 205 1.96 16.90 8.57
CA SER A 205 1.30 17.41 7.36
C SER A 205 0.17 16.48 6.92
N ILE A 206 -0.90 17.06 6.38
CA ILE A 206 -2.03 16.33 5.84
C ILE A 206 -2.24 16.71 4.37
N GLY A 207 -2.06 15.73 3.50
CA GLY A 207 -2.43 15.78 2.09
C GLY A 207 -3.67 14.92 1.81
N VAL A 208 -4.02 14.84 0.54
CA VAL A 208 -5.05 13.92 0.04
C VAL A 208 -4.51 13.23 -1.20
N LEU A 209 -4.68 11.91 -1.25
CA LEU A 209 -4.48 11.09 -2.43
C LEU A 209 -5.82 10.95 -3.15
N GLN A 210 -5.82 11.13 -4.46
CA GLN A 210 -6.98 10.88 -5.30
C GLN A 210 -6.74 9.64 -6.14
N ARG A 211 -7.59 8.63 -5.99
CA ARG A 211 -7.51 7.42 -6.81
C ARG A 211 -7.85 7.76 -8.27
N PRO A 212 -7.07 7.30 -9.25
CA PRO A 212 -7.24 7.58 -10.67
C PRO A 212 -8.64 7.40 -11.28
N TRP A 213 -9.47 6.50 -10.77
CA TRP A 213 -10.85 6.31 -11.24
C TRP A 213 -11.81 7.39 -10.74
N GLN A 214 -11.45 8.15 -9.70
CA GLN A 214 -12.26 9.25 -9.20
C GLN A 214 -12.08 10.47 -10.10
N THR A 215 -13.16 10.84 -10.80
CA THR A 215 -13.15 11.92 -11.81
C THR A 215 -13.78 13.22 -11.32
N SER A 216 -14.39 13.23 -10.13
CA SER A 216 -15.04 14.43 -9.59
C SER A 216 -14.03 15.55 -9.35
N LYS A 217 -14.31 16.75 -9.87
CA LYS A 217 -13.52 17.96 -9.56
C LYS A 217 -13.60 18.22 -8.06
N GLN A 218 -12.45 18.31 -7.40
CA GLN A 218 -12.35 18.53 -5.97
C GLN A 218 -13.12 19.79 -5.56
N SER A 219 -14.10 19.63 -4.67
CA SER A 219 -14.94 20.72 -4.18
C SER A 219 -14.30 21.52 -3.03
N GLY A 220 -13.01 21.26 -2.73
CA GLY A 220 -12.30 21.77 -1.56
C GLY A 220 -12.66 21.09 -0.24
N ARG A 221 -13.53 20.06 -0.26
CA ARG A 221 -13.82 19.17 0.86
C ARG A 221 -13.57 17.74 0.41
N SER A 222 -12.67 17.05 1.11
CA SER A 222 -12.33 15.66 0.79
C SER A 222 -13.14 14.68 1.64
N SER A 223 -13.55 15.13 2.83
CA SER A 223 -14.31 14.31 3.76
C SER A 223 -15.62 13.76 3.19
N GLY A 224 -15.83 12.46 3.37
CA GLY A 224 -17.01 11.73 2.90
C GLY A 224 -16.98 11.38 1.41
N GLN A 225 -15.89 11.66 0.69
CA GLN A 225 -15.80 11.38 -0.74
C GLN A 225 -15.15 10.00 -0.99
N PRO A 226 -15.80 9.11 -1.79
CA PRO A 226 -15.16 7.90 -2.28
C PRO A 226 -13.95 8.21 -3.15
N GLY A 227 -12.96 7.32 -3.16
CA GLY A 227 -11.77 7.44 -4.01
C GLY A 227 -10.77 8.50 -3.56
N LEU A 228 -10.99 9.13 -2.40
CA LEU A 228 -10.00 9.98 -1.75
C LEU A 228 -9.48 9.30 -0.48
N LEU A 229 -8.17 9.40 -0.23
CA LEU A 229 -7.54 9.00 1.02
C LEU A 229 -6.88 10.24 1.63
N TYR A 230 -7.12 10.49 2.92
CA TYR A 230 -6.27 11.42 3.66
C TYR A 230 -4.89 10.81 3.80
N ASP A 231 -3.87 11.60 3.49
CA ASP A 231 -2.47 11.22 3.58
C ASP A 231 -1.82 11.98 4.73
N VAL A 232 -1.53 11.29 5.83
CA VAL A 232 -1.05 11.91 7.05
C VAL A 232 0.39 11.51 7.25
N THR A 233 1.29 12.48 7.27
CA THR A 233 2.72 12.26 7.51
C THR A 233 3.13 12.97 8.79
N ILE A 234 3.74 12.23 9.71
CA ILE A 234 4.29 12.76 10.95
C ILE A 234 5.80 12.53 10.91
N VAL A 235 6.57 13.61 11.08
CA VAL A 235 8.04 13.59 11.03
C VAL A 235 8.58 13.99 12.40
N GLY A 236 9.45 13.16 12.98
CA GLY A 236 10.19 13.48 14.18
C GLY A 236 11.17 14.62 13.93
N ARG A 237 11.25 15.57 14.87
CA ARG A 237 12.13 16.74 14.78
C ARG A 237 13.32 16.60 15.70
N ASP A 238 14.40 17.34 15.44
CA ASP A 238 15.57 17.41 16.33
C ASP A 238 16.12 16.05 16.77
N ASN A 239 16.27 15.13 15.80
CA ASN A 239 16.70 13.74 16.00
C ASN A 239 15.77 12.87 16.86
N HIS A 240 14.51 13.27 17.05
CA HIS A 240 13.50 12.35 17.56
C HIS A 240 13.17 11.31 16.48
N ARG A 241 13.18 10.05 16.89
CA ARG A 241 12.88 8.88 16.06
C ARG A 241 11.77 8.05 16.68
N PHE A 242 10.98 7.41 15.84
CA PHE A 242 9.90 6.52 16.21
C PHE A 242 10.44 5.15 16.62
N ASN A 243 9.98 4.68 17.77
CA ASN A 243 9.91 3.25 18.07
C ASN A 243 8.66 2.69 17.39
N TYR A 244 8.81 2.18 16.16
CA TYR A 244 7.70 1.67 15.37
C TYR A 244 6.98 0.52 16.06
N ALA A 245 7.69 -0.44 16.66
CA ALA A 245 7.07 -1.57 17.33
C ALA A 245 6.09 -1.11 18.42
N ARG A 246 6.50 -0.14 19.24
CA ARG A 246 5.63 0.47 20.26
C ARG A 246 4.47 1.23 19.63
N LEU A 247 4.73 2.06 18.62
CA LEU A 247 3.68 2.83 17.95
C LEU A 247 2.60 1.92 17.34
N LEU A 248 3.00 0.85 16.66
CA LEU A 248 2.10 -0.10 16.02
C LEU A 248 1.23 -0.83 17.03
N GLU A 249 1.81 -1.33 18.13
CA GLU A 249 1.02 -1.99 19.18
C GLU A 249 0.07 -1.00 19.90
N ASP A 250 0.55 0.21 20.22
CA ASP A 250 -0.27 1.24 20.88
C ASP A 250 -1.43 1.74 20.00
N THR A 251 -1.32 1.59 18.68
CA THR A 251 -2.32 2.03 17.68
C THR A 251 -3.08 0.88 17.02
N LYS A 252 -2.82 -0.39 17.39
CA LYS A 252 -3.42 -1.60 16.80
C LYS A 252 -4.93 -1.53 16.60
N ARG A 253 -5.65 -0.94 17.56
CA ARG A 253 -7.12 -0.81 17.52
C ARG A 253 -7.63 0.14 16.44
N LEU A 254 -6.75 0.97 15.87
CA LEU A 254 -7.05 1.96 14.85
C LEU A 254 -6.78 1.44 13.44
N HIS A 255 -6.05 0.33 13.29
CA HIS A 255 -5.58 -0.15 11.98
C HIS A 255 -6.73 -0.47 11.03
N GLY A 256 -7.90 -0.88 11.55
CA GLY A 256 -9.11 -1.09 10.72
C GLY A 256 -9.72 0.18 10.10
N ASP A 257 -9.28 1.37 10.52
CA ASP A 257 -9.66 2.65 9.91
C ASP A 257 -8.63 3.18 8.90
N VAL A 258 -7.46 2.54 8.83
CA VAL A 258 -6.31 2.95 8.03
C VAL A 258 -6.17 1.98 6.86
N VAL A 259 -5.73 2.45 5.70
CA VAL A 259 -5.40 1.54 4.58
C VAL A 259 -4.00 0.99 4.81
N HIS A 260 -3.00 1.87 4.96
CA HIS A 260 -1.63 1.49 5.31
C HIS A 260 -0.98 2.49 6.28
N ILE A 261 0.00 1.99 7.03
CA ILE A 261 0.97 2.69 7.84
C ILE A 261 2.34 2.42 7.19
N CYS A 262 2.89 3.41 6.51
CA CYS A 262 4.21 3.35 5.90
C CYS A 262 5.26 3.84 6.92
N ILE A 263 6.33 3.06 7.07
CA ILE A 263 7.44 3.36 7.97
C ILE A 263 8.74 3.49 7.18
N ASP A 264 9.62 4.40 7.59
CA ASP A 264 10.89 4.65 6.89
C ASP A 264 12.09 3.89 7.48
N SER A 265 13.17 3.79 6.71
CA SER A 265 14.42 3.14 7.13
C SER A 265 15.13 3.81 8.32
N PHE A 266 14.78 5.06 8.64
CA PHE A 266 15.48 5.88 9.62
C PHE A 266 14.70 6.05 10.93
N GLY A 267 13.52 5.50 11.08
CA GLY A 267 12.66 5.84 12.21
C GLY A 267 12.24 7.32 12.23
N SER A 268 12.41 8.08 11.14
CA SER A 268 12.27 9.55 11.19
C SER A 268 10.85 10.02 10.90
N SER A 269 10.06 9.20 10.23
CA SER A 269 8.72 9.54 9.81
C SER A 269 7.79 8.34 9.82
N VAL A 270 6.53 8.59 10.13
CA VAL A 270 5.44 7.63 9.91
C VAL A 270 4.41 8.30 9.03
N ARG A 271 3.99 7.59 7.99
CA ARG A 271 2.93 8.02 7.09
C ARG A 271 1.78 7.04 7.19
N PHE A 272 0.55 7.50 7.21
CA PHE A 272 -0.60 6.62 7.17
C PHE A 272 -1.75 7.22 6.38
N THR A 273 -2.54 6.36 5.76
CA THR A 273 -3.63 6.76 4.87
C THR A 273 -4.99 6.34 5.41
N ILE A 274 -5.98 7.24 5.33
CA ILE A 274 -7.33 6.99 5.88
C ILE A 274 -8.37 7.23 4.78
N PRO A 275 -9.29 6.30 4.48
CA PRO A 275 -10.33 6.54 3.50
C PRO A 275 -11.21 7.73 3.86
N ALA A 276 -11.29 8.72 2.97
CA ALA A 276 -12.03 9.94 3.25
C ALA A 276 -13.54 9.66 3.38
N ILE A 277 -14.04 8.61 2.73
CA ILE A 277 -15.43 8.12 2.82
C ILE A 277 -15.89 7.80 4.26
N LEU A 278 -14.96 7.56 5.19
CA LEU A 278 -15.28 7.37 6.62
C LEU A 278 -15.83 8.64 7.29
N GLY A 279 -15.65 9.80 6.65
CA GLY A 279 -16.14 11.09 7.11
C GLY A 279 -15.30 11.70 8.23
N ALA A 280 -15.43 13.03 8.39
CA ALA A 280 -14.51 13.84 9.18
C ALA A 280 -14.43 13.41 10.65
N ARG A 281 -15.54 12.91 11.20
CA ARG A 281 -15.58 12.47 12.60
C ARG A 281 -14.64 11.29 12.86
N VAL A 282 -14.70 10.26 12.00
CA VAL A 282 -13.85 9.07 12.14
C VAL A 282 -12.41 9.44 11.84
N VAL A 283 -12.16 10.10 10.71
CA VAL A 283 -10.81 10.53 10.31
C VAL A 283 -10.14 11.36 11.41
N ASN A 284 -10.83 12.36 11.96
CA ASN A 284 -10.28 13.19 13.03
C ASN A 284 -10.01 12.40 14.32
N HIS A 285 -10.87 11.42 14.65
CA HIS A 285 -10.64 10.58 15.82
C HIS A 285 -9.41 9.71 15.63
N THR A 286 -9.26 9.08 14.47
CA THR A 286 -8.11 8.23 14.13
C THR A 286 -6.81 9.05 14.17
N ILE A 287 -6.74 10.20 13.49
CA ILE A 287 -5.55 11.05 13.49
C ILE A 287 -5.21 11.52 14.92
N GLN A 288 -6.20 11.99 15.68
CA GLN A 288 -5.97 12.41 17.06
C GLN A 288 -5.40 11.26 17.91
N ALA A 289 -5.96 10.06 17.77
CA ALA A 289 -5.51 8.91 18.53
C ALA A 289 -4.08 8.48 18.17
N PHE A 290 -3.66 8.63 16.90
CA PHE A 290 -2.25 8.50 16.52
C PHE A 290 -1.39 9.58 17.19
N VAL A 291 -1.76 10.86 17.04
CA VAL A 291 -1.06 12.02 17.60
C VAL A 291 -0.85 11.88 19.11
N ASP A 292 -1.87 11.42 19.85
CA ASP A 292 -1.81 11.24 21.31
C ASP A 292 -0.83 10.13 21.74
N ARG A 293 -0.38 9.26 20.83
CA ARG A 293 0.60 8.20 21.09
C ARG A 293 2.02 8.56 20.67
N ILE A 294 2.19 9.54 19.79
CA ILE A 294 3.49 9.98 19.26
C ILE A 294 4.50 10.30 20.37
N PRO A 295 4.18 11.06 21.44
CA PRO A 295 5.18 11.38 22.47
C PRO A 295 5.75 10.14 23.17
N ASN A 296 4.98 9.07 23.27
CA ASN A 296 5.40 7.83 23.93
C ASN A 296 6.21 6.91 23.00
N SER A 297 6.10 7.09 21.68
CA SER A 297 6.86 6.33 20.69
C SER A 297 8.12 7.06 20.23
N LEU A 298 8.25 8.36 20.46
CA LEU A 298 9.44 9.13 20.12
C LEU A 298 10.56 9.00 21.16
N HIS A 299 11.79 8.90 20.67
CA HIS A 299 13.00 8.94 21.49
C HIS A 299 14.11 9.68 20.72
N ARG A 300 15.01 10.35 21.43
CA ARG A 300 16.17 11.00 20.80
C ARG A 300 17.21 9.93 20.48
N SER A 301 17.65 9.89 19.22
CA SER A 301 18.72 8.97 18.80
C SER A 301 19.46 9.52 17.59
N HIS A 302 20.78 9.35 17.57
CA HIS A 302 21.58 9.57 16.38
C HIS A 302 21.50 8.33 15.51
N GLY A 303 20.96 8.52 14.32
CA GLY A 303 20.56 7.42 13.47
C GLY A 303 21.64 6.70 12.71
N SER A 304 21.48 5.38 12.61
CA SER A 304 21.89 4.62 11.45
C SER A 304 20.68 4.29 10.57
N ASP A 305 20.94 3.83 9.35
CA ASP A 305 19.97 3.08 8.55
C ASP A 305 19.58 1.79 9.31
N GLN A 306 18.29 1.45 9.29
CA GLN A 306 17.72 0.26 9.95
C GLN A 306 16.80 -0.54 9.00
N THR A 307 16.98 -0.40 7.68
CA THR A 307 16.12 -1.02 6.65
C THR A 307 15.75 -2.48 6.98
N ASP A 308 16.73 -3.38 7.17
CA ASP A 308 16.45 -4.81 7.47
C ASP A 308 15.62 -5.06 8.75
N ALA A 309 15.76 -4.20 9.76
CA ALA A 309 14.99 -4.33 10.99
C ALA A 309 13.58 -3.80 10.82
N VAL A 310 13.42 -2.72 10.06
CA VAL A 310 12.13 -2.09 9.73
C VAL A 310 11.32 -3.01 8.80
N GLU A 311 11.95 -3.63 7.80
CA GLU A 311 11.31 -4.59 6.90
C GLU A 311 10.80 -5.82 7.64
N ARG A 312 11.62 -6.38 8.55
CA ARG A 312 11.18 -7.50 9.39
C ARG A 312 9.98 -7.12 10.25
N LEU A 313 9.97 -5.91 10.81
CA LEU A 313 8.83 -5.41 11.59
C LEU A 313 7.58 -5.22 10.72
N ALA A 314 7.71 -4.69 9.50
CA ALA A 314 6.60 -4.57 8.57
C ALA A 314 6.02 -5.96 8.21
N GLY A 315 6.89 -6.97 8.03
CA GLY A 315 6.51 -8.36 7.80
C GLY A 315 5.74 -9.03 8.95
N GLU A 316 5.79 -8.50 10.18
CA GLU A 316 4.95 -8.95 11.29
C GLU A 316 3.49 -8.44 11.17
N TRP A 317 3.26 -7.41 10.32
CA TRP A 317 1.97 -6.74 10.12
C TRP A 317 1.65 -6.53 8.63
N PRO A 318 1.70 -7.59 7.79
CA PRO A 318 1.76 -7.47 6.33
C PRO A 318 0.51 -6.84 5.69
N GLU A 319 -0.57 -6.69 6.44
CA GLU A 319 -1.85 -6.14 5.98
C GLU A 319 -1.93 -4.62 6.07
N TYR A 320 -1.27 -4.06 7.09
CA TYR A 320 -1.45 -2.66 7.46
C TYR A 320 -0.14 -1.90 7.41
N VAL A 321 1.01 -2.57 7.46
CA VAL A 321 2.31 -1.91 7.57
C VAL A 321 3.12 -2.17 6.31
N LEU A 322 3.60 -1.09 5.71
CA LEU A 322 4.47 -1.14 4.54
C LEU A 322 5.87 -0.69 4.92
N GLY A 323 6.85 -1.53 4.59
CA GLY A 323 8.27 -1.25 4.78
C GLY A 323 8.84 -0.29 3.72
N PRO A 324 10.03 0.27 3.96
CA PRO A 324 10.69 1.20 3.04
C PRO A 324 10.96 0.66 1.63
N GLU A 325 11.05 -0.65 1.44
CA GLU A 325 11.25 -1.32 0.14
C GLU A 325 9.93 -1.61 -0.60
N ASP A 326 8.78 -1.32 0.00
CA ASP A 326 7.50 -1.49 -0.69
C ASP A 326 7.30 -0.36 -1.72
N PRO A 327 6.99 -0.65 -3.00
CA PRO A 327 6.79 0.36 -4.04
C PRO A 327 5.71 1.40 -3.72
N LEU A 328 4.72 1.07 -2.88
CA LEU A 328 3.71 2.02 -2.40
C LEU A 328 4.24 3.02 -1.37
N VAL A 329 5.48 2.85 -0.90
CA VAL A 329 6.16 3.78 0.02
C VAL A 329 7.07 4.74 -0.73
N PHE A 330 7.80 4.27 -1.74
CA PHE A 330 8.87 5.05 -2.37
C PHE A 330 8.65 5.45 -3.84
N LEU A 331 7.78 4.78 -4.61
CA LEU A 331 7.65 5.10 -6.03
C LEU A 331 6.86 6.37 -6.29
N GLU A 332 7.53 7.39 -6.79
CA GLU A 332 6.93 8.68 -7.13
C GLU A 332 6.57 8.77 -8.64
N PRO A 333 5.57 9.58 -9.03
CA PRO A 333 5.15 9.71 -10.44
C PRO A 333 6.24 10.11 -11.44
N GLN A 334 7.27 10.82 -10.98
CA GLN A 334 8.42 11.27 -11.77
C GLN A 334 9.48 10.19 -11.99
N MET A 335 9.44 9.09 -11.24
CA MET A 335 10.39 8.00 -11.41
C MET A 335 10.13 7.30 -12.76
N VAL A 336 11.16 6.68 -13.31
CA VAL A 336 11.06 5.86 -14.54
C VAL A 336 11.50 4.46 -14.18
N GLY A 337 10.70 3.46 -14.56
CA GLY A 337 11.00 2.06 -14.25
C GLY A 337 9.97 1.10 -14.81
N SER A 338 10.13 -0.17 -14.45
CA SER A 338 9.21 -1.27 -14.76
C SER A 338 9.05 -2.14 -13.51
N PHE A 339 7.83 -2.56 -13.22
CA PHE A 339 7.52 -3.43 -12.08
C PHE A 339 7.95 -4.86 -12.32
N PHE A 340 7.69 -5.35 -13.53
CA PHE A 340 7.93 -6.75 -13.85
C PHE A 340 9.27 -6.98 -14.55
N SER A 341 10.03 -5.92 -14.86
CA SER A 341 11.36 -5.99 -15.49
C SER A 341 11.38 -7.01 -16.62
N ALA A 342 10.34 -6.99 -17.43
CA ALA A 342 10.07 -8.05 -18.38
C ALA A 342 10.48 -7.61 -19.79
#